data_AF-A0A6C0DRX4-F1
#
_entry.id   AF-A0A6C0DRX4-F1
#
_cell.length_a   1.000
_cell.length_b   1.000
_cell.length_c   1.000
_cell.angle_alpha   90.00
_cell.angle_beta   90.00
_cell.angle_gamma   90.00
#
_symmetry.space_group_name_H-M   'P 1'
#
loop_
_entity.id
_entity.type
_entity.pdbx_description
1 polymer ?
#
loop_
_entity_poly.entity_id
_entity_poly.type
_entity_poly.pdbx_seq_one_letter_code
_entity_poly.pdbx_strand_id
1 'polypeptide(L)'
;MQAWIIGIACIALLCAVIYEMIRSRSIEGFTSDIVPAEEKPSFFGDYYPKRTDVVPGQTVEPSGWIRDLRYTQQYVDVQGIGMKNDMCRVIMRQDDPGSLIMACALAGTDGTSSAAYSTRSKQQGFKFSRDDYFNNVNSDKRADYCRIVKVEGPPEDAWTAMCAPATLQGFDAKEVQDTQAPPNIVTLLWFFDGLMAWYRFKDDLVDYAENTRLMLAGNITIDEDPTKPKTEGLQINAVPPSLKDQAPPAEQFIRIGENKALEFDTEFEIRELRSFSTWVKFDLFTNNAHIFDFGNGAGHGNVFLGIEGKGNPTTQETTSADPIGRQPTEFEPVCSRTAPREVSPQVYMKQTAANVELYECPGPEPIDRMVDNTATKSRTKTVTTTRANLLFEIWDSEQRKMRLRILDAVQEGKWHHIMLSTLDAAFRPTWVVYIDGLKVFTQVDGHLPQTALTTNNYIGKSNWEQQTTGQYKDERFRGSLFDMRFYRVPMSEAKLMKTLEWGKTLLNLPKESTVQTQGQF
;
A
#
# COMPACT_ATOMS: atom_id res chain seq x y z
N MET A 1 -3.71 84.81 1.14
CA MET A 1 -4.49 83.96 2.08
C MET A 1 -4.40 82.47 1.73
N GLN A 2 -4.47 82.06 0.45
CA GLN A 2 -4.35 80.65 0.04
C GLN A 2 -3.00 79.96 0.34
N ALA A 3 -1.87 80.66 0.25
CA ALA A 3 -0.55 80.06 0.52
C ALA A 3 -0.36 79.65 2.00
N TRP A 4 -1.01 80.36 2.93
CA TRP A 4 -0.94 80.05 4.36
C TRP A 4 -1.75 78.82 4.74
N ILE A 5 -2.88 78.59 4.05
CA ILE A 5 -3.73 77.41 4.27
C ILE A 5 -3.01 76.14 3.80
N ILE A 6 -2.30 76.21 2.67
CA ILE A 6 -1.50 75.08 2.15
C ILE A 6 -0.31 74.80 3.08
N GLY A 7 0.37 75.84 3.58
CA GLY A 7 1.46 75.69 4.55
C GLY A 7 1.01 74.99 5.85
N ILE A 8 -0.14 75.38 6.39
CA ILE A 8 -0.70 74.75 7.61
C ILE A 8 -1.10 73.29 7.33
N ALA A 9 -1.70 73.00 6.17
CA ALA A 9 -2.06 71.63 5.79
C ALA A 9 -0.82 70.74 5.64
N CYS A 10 0.25 71.23 5.02
CA CYS A 10 1.50 70.47 4.90
C CYS A 10 2.17 70.22 6.26
N ILE A 11 2.15 71.20 7.17
CA ILE A 11 2.69 71.04 8.53
C ILE A 11 1.85 70.02 9.32
N ALA A 12 0.52 70.07 9.23
CA ALA A 12 -0.35 69.09 9.87
C ALA A 12 -0.10 67.67 9.36
N LEU A 13 0.11 67.52 8.05
CA LEU A 13 0.42 66.23 7.43
C LEU A 13 1.81 65.71 7.86
N LEU A 14 2.80 66.60 7.96
CA LEU A 14 4.13 66.24 8.45
C LEU A 14 4.10 65.84 9.93
N CYS A 15 3.32 66.55 10.76
CA CYS A 15 3.10 66.20 12.16
C CYS A 15 2.39 64.86 12.32
N ALA A 16 1.41 64.53 11.45
CA ALA A 16 0.73 63.23 11.46
C ALA A 16 1.69 62.09 11.09
N VAL A 17 2.55 62.28 10.09
CA VAL A 17 3.58 61.29 9.70
C VAL A 17 4.60 61.08 10.82
N ILE A 18 5.07 62.16 11.45
CA ILE A 18 6.01 62.07 12.59
C ILE A 18 5.35 61.40 13.80
N TYR A 19 4.09 61.70 14.08
CA TYR A 19 3.32 61.06 15.15
C TYR A 19 3.17 59.55 14.93
N GLU A 20 2.84 59.11 13.71
CA GLU A 20 2.74 57.69 13.35
C GLU A 20 4.11 56.98 13.42
N MET A 21 5.20 57.65 13.02
CA MET A 21 6.57 57.11 13.16
C MET A 21 7.00 56.95 14.62
N ILE A 22 6.56 57.84 15.52
CA ILE A 22 6.88 57.76 16.96
C ILE A 22 5.98 56.75 17.67
N ARG A 23 4.70 56.67 17.27
CA ARG A 23 3.73 55.69 17.77
C ARG A 23 4.12 54.25 17.41
N SER A 24 4.60 54.02 16.20
CA SER A 24 5.07 52.68 15.77
C SER A 24 6.31 52.18 16.54
N ARG A 25 7.03 53.07 17.22
CA ARG A 25 8.18 52.71 18.08
C ARG A 25 7.84 52.48 19.56
N SER A 26 6.62 52.80 20.02
CA SER A 26 6.31 52.86 21.46
C SER A 26 5.22 51.91 21.94
N ILE A 27 4.86 50.87 21.18
CA ILE A 27 3.97 49.80 21.65
C ILE A 27 4.71 48.46 21.57
N GLU A 28 5.78 48.34 22.36
CA GLU A 28 6.20 47.06 22.92
C GLU A 28 5.81 47.06 24.41
N GLY A 29 4.87 46.20 24.77
CA GLY A 29 4.48 45.96 26.16
C GLY A 29 2.96 46.01 26.37
N PHE A 30 2.31 44.86 26.27
CA PHE A 30 1.57 44.20 27.36
C PHE A 30 0.78 42.98 26.82
N THR A 31 1.36 41.80 27.03
CA THR A 31 0.74 40.48 27.32
C THR A 31 -0.54 40.05 26.59
N SER A 32 -0.37 39.17 25.60
CA SER A 32 -1.02 37.86 25.62
C SER A 32 -0.04 36.81 25.09
N ASP A 33 0.84 36.35 25.99
CA ASP A 33 1.49 35.06 25.83
C ASP A 33 0.41 33.98 25.63
N ILE A 34 0.75 32.98 24.79
CA ILE A 34 -0.04 31.84 24.29
C ILE A 34 -0.51 32.02 22.84
N VAL A 35 0.41 32.31 21.92
CA VAL A 35 0.30 31.88 20.52
C VAL A 35 1.74 31.58 20.02
N PRO A 36 2.03 30.42 19.41
CA PRO A 36 3.34 30.13 18.82
C PRO A 36 3.74 31.22 17.81
N ALA A 37 5.04 31.51 17.71
CA ALA A 37 5.61 32.62 16.95
C ALA A 37 5.34 32.62 15.41
N GLU A 38 4.59 31.65 14.88
CA GLU A 38 4.15 31.57 13.48
C GLU A 38 2.81 32.29 13.21
N GLU A 39 2.08 32.71 14.25
CA GLU A 39 0.76 33.36 14.13
C GLU A 39 0.73 34.73 14.82
N LYS A 40 1.74 35.59 14.59
CA LYS A 40 1.55 37.02 14.91
C LYS A 40 0.50 37.55 13.93
N PRO A 41 -0.62 38.15 14.39
CA PRO A 41 -1.57 38.77 13.48
C PRO A 41 -0.84 39.88 12.73
N SER A 42 -0.55 39.63 11.45
CA SER A 42 -0.01 40.66 10.57
C SER A 42 -1.09 41.71 10.37
N PHE A 43 -0.71 42.95 10.07
CA PHE A 43 -1.66 44.03 9.74
C PHE A 43 -2.73 43.59 8.73
N PHE A 44 -2.42 42.67 7.82
CA PHE A 44 -3.37 42.16 6.82
C PHE A 44 -4.36 41.13 7.37
N GLY A 45 -4.07 40.48 8.50
CA GLY A 45 -4.93 39.45 9.12
C GLY A 45 -6.31 40.00 9.51
N ASP A 46 -6.35 41.27 9.89
CA ASP A 46 -7.57 41.99 10.23
C ASP A 46 -8.40 42.39 9.00
N TYR A 47 -7.76 42.54 7.82
CA TYR A 47 -8.43 42.92 6.57
C TYR A 47 -8.86 41.72 5.72
N TYR A 48 -8.17 40.58 5.86
CA TYR A 48 -8.47 39.33 5.16
C TYR A 48 -8.66 38.19 6.16
N PRO A 49 -9.74 38.22 6.96
CA PRO A 49 -10.02 37.15 7.90
C PRO A 49 -10.28 35.83 7.18
N LYS A 50 -9.92 34.73 7.85
CA LYS A 50 -10.34 33.38 7.44
C LYS A 50 -11.85 33.34 7.33
N ARG A 51 -12.34 32.60 6.35
CA ARG A 51 -13.77 32.43 6.17
C ARG A 51 -14.41 31.67 7.33
N THR A 52 -15.61 32.08 7.71
CA THR A 52 -16.37 31.48 8.82
C THR A 52 -17.33 30.39 8.36
N ASP A 53 -17.72 30.41 7.09
CA ASP A 53 -18.66 29.46 6.50
C ASP A 53 -17.99 28.19 5.95
N VAL A 54 -16.71 28.27 5.58
CA VAL A 54 -15.88 27.17 5.08
C VAL A 54 -14.72 26.93 6.04
N VAL A 55 -14.88 25.95 6.94
CA VAL A 55 -13.88 25.61 7.98
C VAL A 55 -13.45 24.15 7.90
N PRO A 56 -12.23 23.80 8.35
CA PRO A 56 -11.76 22.42 8.37
C PRO A 56 -12.72 21.47 9.09
N GLY A 57 -12.86 20.26 8.54
CA GLY A 57 -13.64 19.17 9.16
C GLY A 57 -15.12 19.13 8.77
N GLN A 58 -15.63 20.11 8.01
CA GLN A 58 -16.94 20.00 7.39
C GLN A 58 -16.90 18.98 6.25
N THR A 59 -17.97 18.19 6.09
CA THR A 59 -18.14 17.23 5.00
C THR A 59 -18.98 17.78 3.85
N VAL A 60 -19.87 18.72 4.14
CA VAL A 60 -20.81 19.33 3.20
C VAL A 60 -20.69 20.85 3.28
N GLU A 61 -20.80 21.51 2.13
CA GLU A 61 -20.77 22.96 2.02
C GLU A 61 -22.15 23.55 1.67
N PRO A 62 -22.39 24.85 1.99
CA PRO A 62 -23.69 25.49 1.81
C PRO A 62 -24.28 25.43 0.40
N SER A 63 -23.45 25.29 -0.64
CA SER A 63 -23.87 25.26 -2.05
C SER A 63 -24.01 23.85 -2.64
N GLY A 64 -24.15 22.81 -1.81
CA GLY A 64 -24.35 21.43 -2.25
C GLY A 64 -23.08 20.71 -2.71
N TRP A 65 -21.90 21.26 -2.40
CA TRP A 65 -20.63 20.56 -2.58
C TRP A 65 -20.37 19.63 -1.42
N ILE A 66 -19.83 18.46 -1.73
CA ILE A 66 -19.32 17.50 -0.75
C ILE A 66 -17.80 17.51 -0.83
N ARG A 67 -17.14 17.51 0.33
CA ARG A 67 -15.69 17.43 0.42
C ARG A 67 -15.25 15.98 0.37
N ASP A 68 -14.20 15.71 -0.42
CA ASP A 68 -13.50 14.43 -0.31
C ASP A 68 -12.31 14.62 0.64
N LEU A 69 -12.50 14.20 1.88
CA LEU A 69 -11.52 14.38 2.96
C LEU A 69 -10.22 13.58 2.74
N ARG A 70 -10.19 12.66 1.77
CA ARG A 70 -9.01 11.83 1.46
C ARG A 70 -7.96 12.61 0.65
N TYR A 71 -8.30 13.80 0.17
CA TYR A 71 -7.36 14.75 -0.40
C TYR A 71 -6.93 15.79 0.64
N THR A 72 -5.83 16.48 0.37
CA THR A 72 -5.29 17.50 1.25
C THR A 72 -6.28 18.64 1.46
N GLN A 73 -6.51 18.96 2.73
CA GLN A 73 -7.31 20.11 3.16
C GLN A 73 -6.48 20.96 4.12
N GLN A 74 -6.18 22.19 3.74
CA GLN A 74 -5.38 23.09 4.58
C GLN A 74 -5.58 24.56 4.21
N TYR A 75 -5.18 25.43 5.14
CA TYR A 75 -5.05 26.86 4.88
C TYR A 75 -3.74 27.17 4.17
N VAL A 76 -3.81 27.89 3.07
CA VAL A 76 -2.68 28.30 2.23
C VAL A 76 -2.83 29.76 1.80
N ASP A 77 -1.81 30.29 1.13
CA ASP A 77 -1.80 31.64 0.59
C ASP A 77 -1.84 31.58 -0.94
N VAL A 78 -3.02 31.36 -1.52
CA VAL A 78 -3.17 31.39 -2.99
C VAL A 78 -3.31 32.82 -3.50
N GLN A 79 -3.70 33.76 -2.61
CA GLN A 79 -3.82 35.18 -2.93
C GLN A 79 -2.46 35.91 -3.00
N GLY A 80 -1.39 35.35 -2.41
CA GLY A 80 -0.05 35.94 -2.34
C GLY A 80 0.05 37.12 -1.38
N ILE A 81 -0.77 37.13 -0.32
CA ILE A 81 -0.87 38.22 0.66
C ILE A 81 0.11 38.06 1.84
N GLY A 82 0.90 36.99 1.87
CA GLY A 82 1.84 36.64 2.92
C GLY A 82 1.21 35.95 4.12
N MET A 83 -0.04 35.48 4.01
CA MET A 83 -0.78 34.83 5.09
C MET A 83 -1.56 33.62 4.60
N LYS A 84 -1.50 32.53 5.36
CA LYS A 84 -2.24 31.30 5.08
C LYS A 84 -3.67 31.38 5.61
N ASN A 85 -4.52 32.11 4.90
CA ASN A 85 -5.94 32.29 5.27
C ASN A 85 -6.92 31.69 4.25
N ASP A 86 -6.45 31.27 3.07
CA ASP A 86 -7.30 30.67 2.05
C ASP A 86 -7.50 29.18 2.33
N MET A 87 -8.75 28.75 2.47
CA MET A 87 -9.07 27.35 2.78
C MET A 87 -9.18 26.54 1.49
N CYS A 88 -8.18 25.74 1.17
CA CYS A 88 -8.18 24.88 -0.02
C CYS A 88 -8.52 23.43 0.32
N ARG A 89 -9.33 22.82 -0.55
CA ARG A 89 -9.84 21.45 -0.41
C ARG A 89 -10.39 20.92 -1.73
N VAL A 90 -10.43 19.60 -1.87
CA VAL A 90 -11.09 18.95 -3.01
C VAL A 90 -12.57 18.77 -2.72
N ILE A 91 -13.41 19.18 -3.68
CA ILE A 91 -14.86 19.10 -3.61
C ILE A 91 -15.45 18.44 -4.86
N MET A 92 -16.60 17.80 -4.70
CA MET A 92 -17.39 17.21 -5.77
C MET A 92 -18.89 17.38 -5.50
N ARG A 93 -19.70 17.30 -6.56
CA ARG A 93 -21.16 17.21 -6.44
C ARG A 93 -21.54 15.77 -6.15
N GLN A 94 -22.56 15.58 -5.31
CA GLN A 94 -23.04 14.26 -4.91
C GLN A 94 -23.45 13.39 -6.10
N ASP A 95 -24.13 13.98 -7.08
CA ASP A 95 -24.67 13.27 -8.24
C ASP A 95 -23.67 13.16 -9.41
N ASP A 96 -22.50 13.80 -9.30
CA ASP A 96 -21.52 13.82 -10.38
C ASP A 96 -20.08 13.70 -9.84
N PRO A 97 -19.55 12.48 -9.68
CA PRO A 97 -18.16 12.25 -9.30
C PRO A 97 -17.13 12.85 -10.28
N GLY A 98 -17.53 13.13 -11.52
CA GLY A 98 -16.68 13.76 -12.52
C GLY A 98 -16.51 15.28 -12.31
N SER A 99 -17.38 15.89 -11.50
CA SER A 99 -17.30 17.32 -11.13
C SER A 99 -16.19 17.64 -10.11
N LEU A 100 -15.39 16.64 -9.73
CA LEU A 100 -14.27 16.77 -8.79
C LEU A 100 -13.33 17.92 -9.20
N ILE A 101 -13.15 18.89 -8.30
CA ILE A 101 -12.27 20.06 -8.45
C ILE A 101 -11.49 20.29 -7.15
N MET A 102 -10.24 20.78 -7.24
CA MET A 102 -9.58 21.41 -6.10
C MET A 102 -10.02 22.88 -6.09
N ALA A 103 -10.54 23.35 -4.97
CA ALA A 103 -11.03 24.71 -4.84
C ALA A 103 -10.56 25.37 -3.54
N CYS A 104 -10.42 26.68 -3.58
CA CYS A 104 -10.02 27.50 -2.44
C CYS A 104 -11.10 28.52 -2.11
N ALA A 105 -11.53 28.53 -0.85
CA ALA A 105 -12.39 29.58 -0.33
C ALA A 105 -11.48 30.73 0.16
N LEU A 106 -11.46 31.81 -0.61
CA LEU A 106 -10.52 32.92 -0.42
C LEU A 106 -10.83 33.73 0.84
N ALA A 107 -9.79 34.19 1.54
CA ALA A 107 -9.94 35.03 2.73
C ALA A 107 -10.71 36.33 2.41
N GLY A 108 -11.54 36.79 3.35
CA GLY A 108 -12.38 37.99 3.18
C GLY A 108 -13.54 37.87 2.19
N THR A 109 -13.82 36.67 1.66
CA THR A 109 -14.94 36.41 0.72
C THR A 109 -16.10 35.63 1.36
N ASP A 110 -16.37 35.90 2.64
CA ASP A 110 -17.47 35.25 3.37
C ASP A 110 -18.81 35.44 2.67
N GLY A 111 -19.59 34.35 2.55
CA GLY A 111 -20.88 34.35 1.87
C GLY A 111 -20.83 34.34 0.33
N THR A 112 -19.65 34.41 -0.30
CA THR A 112 -19.54 34.18 -1.75
C THR A 112 -19.32 32.70 -2.06
N SER A 113 -19.41 32.34 -3.34
CA SER A 113 -19.12 30.98 -3.80
C SER A 113 -17.75 30.49 -3.29
N SER A 114 -17.75 29.36 -2.59
CA SER A 114 -16.56 28.69 -2.05
C SER A 114 -15.79 27.91 -3.13
N ALA A 115 -16.36 27.77 -4.33
CA ALA A 115 -15.81 27.02 -5.45
C ALA A 115 -15.33 27.92 -6.60
N ALA A 116 -15.37 29.25 -6.44
CA ALA A 116 -15.04 30.19 -7.51
C ALA A 116 -13.55 30.14 -7.91
N TYR A 117 -12.66 29.97 -6.94
CA TYR A 117 -11.22 29.78 -7.18
C TYR A 117 -10.93 28.29 -7.23
N SER A 118 -10.87 27.70 -8.42
CA SER A 118 -10.72 26.25 -8.58
C SER A 118 -9.81 25.85 -9.73
N THR A 119 -9.40 24.58 -9.71
CA THR A 119 -8.79 23.91 -10.86
C THR A 119 -9.84 23.58 -11.91
N ARG A 120 -9.39 23.10 -13.07
CA ARG A 120 -10.23 22.32 -13.98
C ARG A 120 -10.78 21.08 -13.27
N SER A 121 -11.96 20.64 -13.70
CA SER A 121 -12.57 19.42 -13.16
C SER A 121 -11.96 18.15 -13.71
N LYS A 122 -12.21 17.02 -13.03
CA LYS A 122 -11.82 15.69 -13.51
C LYS A 122 -12.41 15.38 -14.90
N GLN A 123 -13.66 15.77 -15.17
CA GLN A 123 -14.28 15.68 -16.50
C GLN A 123 -13.55 16.49 -17.57
N GLN A 124 -12.95 17.63 -17.20
CA GLN A 124 -12.14 18.46 -18.09
C GLN A 124 -10.70 17.95 -18.28
N GLY A 125 -10.43 16.71 -17.84
CA GLY A 125 -9.14 16.03 -18.01
C GLY A 125 -8.11 16.39 -16.94
N PHE A 126 -8.49 17.06 -15.87
CA PHE A 126 -7.57 17.32 -14.76
C PHE A 126 -7.38 16.04 -13.94
N LYS A 127 -6.13 15.53 -13.89
CA LYS A 127 -5.79 14.33 -13.12
C LYS A 127 -5.73 14.68 -11.63
N PHE A 128 -6.29 13.84 -10.76
CA PHE A 128 -6.18 13.99 -9.31
C PHE A 128 -5.39 12.82 -8.74
N SER A 129 -4.65 13.05 -7.67
CA SER A 129 -3.97 12.01 -6.90
C SER A 129 -4.16 12.27 -5.42
N ARG A 130 -4.23 11.19 -4.63
CA ARG A 130 -4.34 11.25 -3.16
C ARG A 130 -3.07 11.81 -2.51
N ASP A 131 -1.96 11.80 -3.24
CA ASP A 131 -0.70 12.41 -2.82
C ASP A 131 -0.59 13.83 -3.37
N ASP A 132 -1.52 14.68 -2.95
CA ASP A 132 -1.57 16.10 -3.25
C ASP A 132 -0.95 16.94 -2.14
N TYR A 133 -0.50 18.15 -2.48
CA TYR A 133 0.12 19.09 -1.56
C TYR A 133 0.11 20.50 -2.17
N PHE A 134 0.61 21.48 -1.42
CA PHE A 134 0.80 22.83 -1.92
C PHE A 134 2.26 23.25 -1.80
N ASN A 135 2.77 23.90 -2.85
CA ASN A 135 4.12 24.43 -2.89
C ASN A 135 4.16 25.66 -3.80
N ASN A 136 5.15 26.53 -3.65
CA ASN A 136 5.34 27.69 -4.52
C ASN A 136 6.41 27.36 -5.56
N VAL A 137 6.01 26.85 -6.72
CA VAL A 137 6.95 26.29 -7.71
C VAL A 137 7.50 27.33 -8.68
N ASN A 138 6.79 28.45 -8.88
CA ASN A 138 7.21 29.53 -9.77
C ASN A 138 7.84 30.72 -9.02
N SER A 139 7.97 30.64 -7.69
CA SER A 139 8.50 31.69 -6.81
C SER A 139 7.70 33.02 -6.82
N ASP A 140 6.41 32.99 -7.16
CA ASP A 140 5.55 34.19 -7.20
C ASP A 140 4.91 34.56 -5.84
N LYS A 141 5.21 33.76 -4.80
CA LYS A 141 4.71 33.85 -3.41
C LYS A 141 3.29 33.33 -3.23
N ARG A 142 2.68 32.70 -4.24
CA ARG A 142 1.41 32.00 -4.13
C ARG A 142 1.66 30.51 -3.90
N ALA A 143 0.70 29.87 -3.26
CA ALA A 143 0.70 28.43 -3.08
C ALA A 143 0.05 27.76 -4.30
N ASP A 144 0.84 27.01 -5.07
CA ASP A 144 0.38 26.22 -6.20
C ASP A 144 -0.13 24.86 -5.75
N TYR A 145 -1.12 24.32 -6.45
CA TYR A 145 -1.69 23.02 -6.12
C TYR A 145 -0.94 21.90 -6.85
N CYS A 146 -0.24 21.06 -6.11
CA CYS A 146 0.66 20.04 -6.60
C CYS A 146 0.15 18.63 -6.31
N ARG A 147 0.48 17.67 -7.17
CA ARG A 147 0.18 16.25 -6.95
C ARG A 147 1.13 15.33 -7.70
N ILE A 148 1.30 14.11 -7.20
CA ILE A 148 2.03 13.06 -7.92
C ILE A 148 1.12 12.49 -9.01
N VAL A 149 1.55 12.56 -10.26
CA VAL A 149 0.78 12.05 -11.41
C VAL A 149 1.63 11.11 -12.26
N LYS A 150 0.93 10.14 -12.85
CA LYS A 150 1.49 9.25 -13.86
C LYS A 150 1.63 10.00 -15.19
N VAL A 151 2.86 10.10 -15.69
CA VAL A 151 3.18 10.76 -16.96
C VAL A 151 3.35 9.77 -18.10
N GLU A 152 3.89 8.59 -17.82
CA GLU A 152 4.09 7.51 -18.79
C GLU A 152 3.42 6.23 -18.29
N GLY A 153 2.86 5.46 -19.22
CA GLY A 153 2.18 4.20 -18.94
C GLY A 153 3.15 3.01 -18.89
N PRO A 154 2.66 1.81 -18.51
CA PRO A 154 3.45 0.60 -18.58
C PRO A 154 3.99 0.33 -19.99
N PRO A 155 5.21 -0.22 -20.14
CA PRO A 155 6.14 -0.66 -19.10
C PRO A 155 7.10 0.44 -18.58
N GLU A 156 7.08 1.63 -19.18
CA GLU A 156 7.92 2.78 -18.83
C GLU A 156 7.21 3.65 -17.77
N ASP A 157 6.61 3.03 -16.75
CA ASP A 157 5.82 3.72 -15.72
C ASP A 157 6.65 4.83 -15.05
N ALA A 158 6.37 6.09 -15.41
CA ALA A 158 7.04 7.25 -14.85
C ALA A 158 6.06 8.16 -14.11
N TRP A 159 6.53 8.66 -12.96
CA TRP A 159 5.77 9.47 -12.03
C TRP A 159 6.49 10.78 -11.77
N THR A 160 5.74 11.87 -11.75
CA THR A 160 6.31 13.18 -11.44
C THR A 160 5.34 14.01 -10.61
N ALA A 161 5.88 14.98 -9.89
CA ALA A 161 5.07 15.99 -9.23
C ALA A 161 4.70 17.09 -10.23
N MET A 162 3.40 17.22 -10.51
CA MET A 162 2.86 18.30 -11.36
C MET A 162 2.00 19.24 -10.54
N CYS A 163 2.19 20.54 -10.78
CA CYS A 163 1.49 21.61 -10.09
C CYS A 163 0.66 22.44 -11.07
N ALA A 164 -0.52 22.84 -10.63
CA ALA A 164 -1.32 23.87 -11.26
C ALA A 164 -0.99 25.21 -10.57
N PRO A 165 -0.30 26.15 -11.26
CA PRO A 165 0.07 27.42 -10.66
C PRO A 165 -1.13 28.27 -10.26
N ALA A 166 -1.06 28.93 -9.10
CA ALA A 166 -2.08 29.85 -8.63
C ALA A 166 -1.97 31.20 -9.35
N THR A 167 -3.08 31.66 -9.93
CA THR A 167 -3.18 32.98 -10.59
C THR A 167 -4.10 33.91 -9.79
N LEU A 168 -4.37 35.11 -10.30
CA LEU A 168 -5.30 36.05 -9.67
C LEU A 168 -6.76 35.56 -9.66
N GLN A 169 -7.16 34.74 -10.63
CA GLN A 169 -8.56 34.33 -10.81
C GLN A 169 -8.82 32.85 -10.50
N GLY A 170 -7.78 32.02 -10.41
CA GLY A 170 -7.89 30.58 -10.20
C GLY A 170 -6.57 29.87 -10.47
N PHE A 171 -6.60 28.55 -10.62
CA PHE A 171 -5.40 27.81 -11.01
C PHE A 171 -5.25 27.77 -12.54
N ASP A 172 -4.01 27.93 -13.02
CA ASP A 172 -3.69 27.88 -14.44
C ASP A 172 -3.98 26.48 -15.02
N ALA A 173 -4.41 26.44 -16.27
CA ALA A 173 -4.59 25.20 -17.03
C ALA A 173 -3.24 24.58 -17.43
N LYS A 174 -2.20 25.40 -17.59
CA LYS A 174 -0.85 24.94 -17.92
C LYS A 174 -0.10 24.51 -16.67
N GLU A 175 0.00 23.20 -16.49
CA GLU A 175 0.70 22.62 -15.36
C GLU A 175 2.23 22.68 -15.53
N VAL A 176 2.94 22.76 -14.40
CA VAL A 176 4.41 22.81 -14.34
C VAL A 176 4.92 21.69 -13.43
N GLN A 177 6.11 21.18 -13.71
CA GLN A 177 6.74 20.17 -12.88
C GLN A 177 7.35 20.81 -11.62
N ASP A 178 7.13 20.22 -10.45
CA ASP A 178 7.84 20.57 -9.22
C ASP A 178 9.20 19.88 -9.17
N THR A 179 10.27 20.68 -9.16
CA THR A 179 11.65 20.19 -9.04
C THR A 179 12.19 20.28 -7.61
N GLN A 180 11.44 20.90 -6.69
CA GLN A 180 11.80 21.14 -5.29
C GLN A 180 10.69 20.67 -4.35
N ALA A 181 10.17 19.47 -4.64
CA ALA A 181 9.10 18.88 -3.86
C ALA A 181 9.53 18.67 -2.39
N PRO A 182 8.59 18.78 -1.42
CA PRO A 182 8.87 18.52 -0.01
C PRO A 182 9.43 17.10 0.25
N PRO A 183 10.23 16.87 1.31
CA PRO A 183 10.90 15.59 1.55
C PRO A 183 9.98 14.36 1.62
N ASN A 184 8.75 14.53 2.14
CA ASN A 184 7.74 13.48 2.16
C ASN A 184 7.26 13.11 0.74
N ILE A 185 7.09 14.10 -0.15
CA ILE A 185 6.70 13.88 -1.55
C ILE A 185 7.85 13.23 -2.33
N VAL A 186 9.09 13.65 -2.11
CA VAL A 186 10.27 13.00 -2.70
C VAL A 186 10.34 11.52 -2.30
N THR A 187 10.03 11.21 -1.04
CA THR A 187 9.98 9.82 -0.56
C THR A 187 8.85 9.04 -1.25
N LEU A 188 7.67 9.64 -1.44
CA LEU A 188 6.56 9.02 -2.16
C LEU A 188 6.90 8.78 -3.64
N LEU A 189 7.48 9.75 -4.33
CA LEU A 189 7.96 9.59 -5.71
C LEU A 189 8.94 8.42 -5.83
N TRP A 190 9.83 8.26 -4.85
CA TRP A 190 10.74 7.12 -4.81
C TRP A 190 10.00 5.78 -4.57
N PHE A 191 8.89 5.79 -3.84
CA PHE A 191 8.02 4.61 -3.71
C PHE A 191 7.28 4.28 -5.00
N PHE A 192 6.91 5.26 -5.82
CA PHE A 192 6.26 5.08 -7.12
C PHE A 192 7.20 4.53 -8.21
N ASP A 193 8.50 4.70 -8.04
CA ASP A 193 9.50 4.20 -9.00
C ASP A 193 9.38 2.67 -9.22
N GLY A 194 9.10 2.30 -10.47
CA GLY A 194 8.91 0.91 -10.93
C GLY A 194 7.69 0.19 -10.37
N LEU A 195 6.67 0.92 -9.90
CA LEU A 195 5.49 0.38 -9.25
C LEU A 195 4.47 -0.20 -10.26
N MET A 196 4.02 -1.44 -10.03
CA MET A 196 2.98 -2.10 -10.81
C MET A 196 1.58 -1.89 -10.22
N ALA A 197 1.44 -2.09 -8.91
CA ALA A 197 0.21 -1.84 -8.16
C ALA A 197 0.57 -1.51 -6.72
N TRP A 198 -0.19 -0.61 -6.10
CA TRP A 198 -0.05 -0.25 -4.70
C TRP A 198 -1.40 -0.01 -4.05
N TYR A 199 -1.71 -0.88 -3.09
CA TYR A 199 -2.87 -0.77 -2.23
C TYR A 199 -2.43 -0.41 -0.82
N ARG A 200 -2.76 0.80 -0.37
CA ARG A 200 -2.40 1.25 0.99
C ARG A 200 -3.23 0.56 2.06
N PHE A 201 -4.49 0.25 1.77
CA PHE A 201 -5.42 -0.34 2.73
C PHE A 201 -5.50 0.45 4.05
N LYS A 202 -5.50 1.78 3.94
CA LYS A 202 -5.61 2.70 5.07
C LYS A 202 -7.01 3.34 5.15
N ASP A 203 -7.38 4.00 4.07
CA ASP A 203 -8.50 4.94 3.94
C ASP A 203 -9.23 4.80 2.60
N ASP A 204 -8.73 3.97 1.69
CA ASP A 204 -9.43 3.56 0.48
C ASP A 204 -8.94 2.19 -0.04
N LEU A 205 -9.57 1.78 -1.14
CA LEU A 205 -9.37 0.53 -1.85
C LEU A 205 -8.91 0.79 -3.30
N VAL A 206 -8.18 1.89 -3.51
CA VAL A 206 -7.72 2.29 -4.85
C VAL A 206 -6.30 1.78 -5.09
N ASP A 207 -6.01 1.39 -6.34
CA ASP A 207 -4.64 1.18 -6.79
C ASP A 207 -3.98 2.52 -7.11
N TYR A 208 -2.98 2.89 -6.32
CA TYR A 208 -2.24 4.14 -6.50
C TYR A 208 -1.39 4.14 -7.78
N ALA A 209 -1.08 2.97 -8.36
CA ALA A 209 -0.38 2.88 -9.64
C ALA A 209 -1.29 3.09 -10.87
N GLU A 210 -2.61 3.11 -10.65
CA GLU A 210 -3.67 3.23 -11.67
C GLU A 210 -3.69 2.12 -12.74
N ASN A 211 -3.06 0.96 -12.48
CA ASN A 211 -2.97 -0.15 -13.44
C ASN A 211 -4.02 -1.25 -13.19
N THR A 212 -4.57 -1.31 -11.98
CA THR A 212 -5.46 -2.41 -11.59
C THR A 212 -6.75 -1.90 -10.96
N ARG A 213 -7.78 -2.73 -11.07
CA ARG A 213 -9.10 -2.54 -10.46
C ARG A 213 -9.38 -3.73 -9.57
N LEU A 214 -10.24 -3.53 -8.59
CA LEU A 214 -10.59 -4.59 -7.65
C LEU A 214 -12.08 -4.89 -7.59
N MET A 215 -12.37 -6.13 -7.22
CA MET A 215 -13.69 -6.62 -6.86
C MET A 215 -13.60 -7.25 -5.48
N LEU A 216 -14.53 -6.84 -4.62
CA LEU A 216 -14.62 -7.29 -3.24
C LEU A 216 -15.67 -8.41 -3.15
N ALA A 217 -15.31 -9.51 -2.48
CA ALA A 217 -16.22 -10.57 -2.12
C ALA A 217 -16.46 -10.59 -0.61
N GLY A 218 -17.67 -10.96 -0.18
CA GLY A 218 -18.00 -11.12 1.25
C GLY A 218 -18.21 -9.82 2.03
N ASN A 219 -18.67 -8.75 1.37
CA ASN A 219 -18.95 -7.43 1.98
C ASN A 219 -17.76 -6.85 2.75
N ILE A 220 -16.56 -6.97 2.20
CA ILE A 220 -15.37 -6.29 2.73
C ILE A 220 -15.64 -4.79 2.74
N THR A 221 -15.35 -4.15 3.87
CA THR A 221 -15.42 -2.70 4.04
C THR A 221 -14.11 -2.20 4.62
N ILE A 222 -13.75 -0.97 4.26
CA ILE A 222 -12.67 -0.25 4.90
C ILE A 222 -13.24 1.02 5.52
N ASP A 223 -12.63 1.45 6.60
CA ASP A 223 -12.92 2.75 7.19
C ASP A 223 -12.29 3.84 6.34
N GLU A 224 -13.11 4.54 5.55
CA GLU A 224 -12.65 5.61 4.65
C GLU A 224 -12.41 6.94 5.37
N ASP A 225 -12.37 6.98 6.72
CA ASP A 225 -12.03 8.18 7.48
C ASP A 225 -10.52 8.51 7.39
N PRO A 226 -10.13 9.51 6.58
CA PRO A 226 -8.74 9.84 6.36
C PRO A 226 -8.14 10.65 7.52
N THR A 227 -8.98 11.16 8.44
CA THR A 227 -8.54 11.94 9.60
C THR A 227 -7.84 11.08 10.64
N LYS A 228 -7.99 9.75 10.54
CA LYS A 228 -7.32 8.80 11.42
C LYS A 228 -5.83 8.77 11.10
N PRO A 229 -4.96 9.22 12.02
CA PRO A 229 -3.51 9.20 11.78
C PRO A 229 -2.94 7.77 11.77
N LYS A 230 -3.71 6.82 12.31
CA LYS A 230 -3.32 5.42 12.50
C LYS A 230 -4.35 4.50 11.86
N THR A 231 -3.90 3.35 11.37
CA THR A 231 -4.76 2.35 10.72
C THR A 231 -4.53 0.96 11.28
N GLU A 232 -5.57 0.13 11.17
CA GLU A 232 -5.52 -1.31 11.45
C GLU A 232 -5.39 -2.14 10.16
N GLY A 233 -5.23 -1.49 9.01
CA GLY A 233 -5.22 -2.16 7.71
C GLY A 233 -6.60 -2.63 7.26
N LEU A 234 -6.62 -3.36 6.15
CA LEU A 234 -7.81 -4.04 5.64
C LEU A 234 -7.96 -5.40 6.32
N GLN A 235 -9.05 -5.56 7.06
CA GLN A 235 -9.41 -6.82 7.70
C GLN A 235 -10.11 -7.75 6.70
N ILE A 236 -9.62 -8.99 6.59
CA ILE A 236 -10.17 -10.02 5.72
C ILE A 236 -10.42 -11.27 6.57
N ASN A 237 -11.67 -11.75 6.58
CA ASN A 237 -12.12 -12.89 7.38
C ASN A 237 -11.72 -12.78 8.86
N ALA A 238 -11.72 -11.55 9.40
CA ALA A 238 -11.35 -11.30 10.78
C ALA A 238 -12.36 -11.96 11.74
N VAL A 239 -11.84 -12.59 12.79
CA VAL A 239 -12.65 -13.26 13.81
C VAL A 239 -12.32 -12.63 15.16
N PRO A 240 -13.32 -12.17 15.93
CA PRO A 240 -13.09 -11.72 17.29
C PRO A 240 -12.38 -12.80 18.10
N PRO A 241 -11.48 -12.47 19.05
CA PRO A 241 -10.79 -13.45 19.86
C PRO A 241 -11.71 -14.46 20.58
N SER A 242 -12.96 -14.04 20.87
CA SER A 242 -13.99 -14.87 21.50
C SER A 242 -14.62 -15.93 20.60
N LEU A 243 -14.41 -15.87 19.28
CA LEU A 243 -15.06 -16.73 18.28
C LEU A 243 -14.05 -17.53 17.43
N LYS A 244 -12.77 -17.62 17.83
CA LYS A 244 -11.70 -18.30 17.07
C LYS A 244 -12.05 -19.75 16.67
N ASP A 245 -12.86 -20.44 17.48
CA ASP A 245 -13.27 -21.84 17.26
C ASP A 245 -14.53 -21.99 16.37
N GLN A 246 -15.18 -20.89 15.98
CA GLN A 246 -16.35 -20.91 15.10
C GLN A 246 -15.94 -20.64 13.65
N ALA A 247 -16.53 -21.39 12.71
CA ALA A 247 -16.36 -21.11 11.29
C ALA A 247 -16.88 -19.69 11.00
N PRO A 248 -16.07 -18.81 10.37
CA PRO A 248 -16.45 -17.42 10.19
C PRO A 248 -17.68 -17.32 9.28
N PRO A 249 -18.55 -16.32 9.51
CA PRO A 249 -19.77 -16.14 8.75
C PRO A 249 -19.55 -15.58 7.33
N ALA A 250 -18.35 -15.09 6.99
CA ALA A 250 -18.11 -14.40 5.73
C ALA A 250 -16.95 -15.04 4.95
N GLU A 251 -17.20 -15.19 3.66
CA GLU A 251 -16.31 -15.73 2.64
C GLU A 251 -15.61 -14.57 1.92
N GLN A 252 -14.72 -13.85 2.62
CA GLN A 252 -14.08 -12.63 2.11
C GLN A 252 -12.80 -12.91 1.33
N PHE A 253 -12.66 -12.25 0.18
CA PHE A 253 -11.44 -12.17 -0.62
C PHE A 253 -11.53 -10.99 -1.58
N ILE A 254 -10.40 -10.61 -2.17
CA ILE A 254 -10.34 -9.57 -3.20
C ILE A 254 -9.86 -10.23 -4.49
N ARG A 255 -10.47 -9.86 -5.61
CA ARG A 255 -9.94 -10.17 -6.94
C ARG A 255 -9.48 -8.89 -7.60
N ILE A 256 -8.30 -8.92 -8.21
CA ILE A 256 -7.70 -7.75 -8.87
C ILE A 256 -7.40 -8.04 -10.34
N GLY A 257 -7.44 -7.01 -11.18
CA GLY A 257 -7.10 -7.11 -12.60
C GLY A 257 -7.28 -5.82 -13.36
N GLU A 258 -6.85 -5.78 -14.62
CA GLU A 258 -6.80 -4.56 -15.44
C GLU A 258 -8.17 -4.30 -16.10
N ASN A 259 -8.82 -5.38 -16.52
CA ASN A 259 -10.04 -5.35 -17.33
C ASN A 259 -11.30 -5.68 -16.51
N LYS A 260 -12.47 -5.63 -17.16
CA LYS A 260 -13.77 -5.97 -16.51
C LYS A 260 -13.83 -7.44 -16.05
N ALA A 261 -13.05 -8.32 -16.67
CA ALA A 261 -12.94 -9.72 -16.29
C ALA A 261 -11.92 -9.95 -15.15
N LEU A 262 -11.21 -8.90 -14.73
CA LEU A 262 -10.16 -8.92 -13.70
C LEU A 262 -9.01 -9.87 -14.05
N GLU A 263 -8.56 -9.78 -15.30
CA GLU A 263 -7.39 -10.48 -15.82
C GLU A 263 -6.19 -9.54 -15.84
N PHE A 264 -4.99 -10.11 -15.75
CA PHE A 264 -3.73 -9.39 -15.97
C PHE A 264 -3.21 -9.71 -17.37
N ASP A 265 -2.80 -8.67 -18.10
CA ASP A 265 -2.37 -8.74 -19.48
C ASP A 265 -1.15 -7.83 -19.72
N THR A 266 -1.37 -6.51 -19.86
CA THR A 266 -0.33 -5.57 -20.34
C THR A 266 0.03 -4.50 -19.31
N GLU A 267 -0.94 -4.02 -18.52
CA GLU A 267 -0.69 -2.98 -17.51
C GLU A 267 -0.03 -3.55 -16.24
N PHE A 268 -0.31 -4.81 -15.92
CA PHE A 268 0.23 -5.59 -14.80
C PHE A 268 0.82 -6.91 -15.33
N GLU A 269 1.99 -6.84 -15.97
CA GLU A 269 2.61 -8.04 -16.52
C GLU A 269 3.33 -8.83 -15.42
N ILE A 270 2.75 -9.95 -14.97
CA ILE A 270 3.35 -10.77 -13.89
C ILE A 270 4.79 -11.20 -14.22
N ARG A 271 5.11 -11.44 -15.50
CA ARG A 271 6.47 -11.82 -15.93
C ARG A 271 7.56 -10.79 -15.56
N GLU A 272 7.16 -9.53 -15.36
CA GLU A 272 8.06 -8.46 -14.96
C GLU A 272 8.10 -8.26 -13.43
N LEU A 273 7.35 -9.04 -12.65
CA LEU A 273 7.35 -8.95 -11.20
C LEU A 273 8.73 -9.28 -10.63
N ARG A 274 9.40 -8.27 -10.06
CA ARG A 274 10.73 -8.41 -9.45
C ARG A 274 10.71 -8.21 -7.94
N SER A 275 9.77 -7.43 -7.42
CA SER A 275 9.65 -7.24 -5.98
C SER A 275 8.22 -7.16 -5.50
N PHE A 276 8.01 -7.60 -4.27
CA PHE A 276 6.76 -7.55 -3.54
C PHE A 276 7.03 -7.09 -2.11
N SER A 277 6.15 -6.23 -1.58
CA SER A 277 6.22 -5.74 -0.21
C SER A 277 4.83 -5.67 0.39
N THR A 278 4.63 -6.15 1.60
CA THR A 278 3.35 -6.01 2.31
C THR A 278 3.53 -6.07 3.82
N TRP A 279 2.63 -5.43 4.56
CA TRP A 279 2.40 -5.72 5.96
C TRP A 279 1.26 -6.73 6.10
N VAL A 280 1.51 -7.79 6.86
CA VAL A 280 0.52 -8.82 7.14
C VAL A 280 0.46 -9.10 8.64
N LYS A 281 -0.76 -9.29 9.14
CA LYS A 281 -1.02 -9.81 10.46
C LYS A 281 -2.01 -10.95 10.34
N PHE A 282 -1.58 -12.16 10.68
CA PHE A 282 -2.49 -13.31 10.77
C PHE A 282 -3.19 -13.26 12.13
N ASP A 283 -4.53 -13.28 12.14
CA ASP A 283 -5.28 -13.41 13.40
C ASP A 283 -5.40 -14.88 13.83
N LEU A 284 -5.40 -15.78 12.85
CA LEU A 284 -5.38 -17.22 13.00
C LEU A 284 -4.70 -17.85 11.78
N PHE A 285 -3.82 -18.82 11.98
CA PHE A 285 -3.30 -19.62 10.87
C PHE A 285 -4.33 -20.62 10.36
N THR A 286 -4.79 -20.40 9.14
CA THR A 286 -5.67 -21.30 8.38
C THR A 286 -4.87 -22.16 7.42
N ASN A 287 -5.40 -23.34 7.06
CA ASN A 287 -4.67 -24.32 6.26
C ASN A 287 -4.26 -23.74 4.90
N ASN A 288 -2.95 -23.70 4.62
CA ASN A 288 -2.40 -23.20 3.35
C ASN A 288 -2.94 -21.82 2.95
N ALA A 289 -3.05 -20.92 3.91
CA ALA A 289 -3.61 -19.60 3.65
C ALA A 289 -2.71 -18.77 2.73
N HIS A 290 -3.26 -18.31 1.60
CA HIS A 290 -2.56 -17.44 0.65
C HIS A 290 -2.84 -15.97 0.95
N ILE A 291 -1.78 -15.17 1.09
CA ILE A 291 -1.86 -13.71 1.14
C ILE A 291 -2.29 -13.20 -0.24
N PHE A 292 -1.61 -13.67 -1.29
CA PHE A 292 -2.05 -13.49 -2.68
C PHE A 292 -1.72 -14.73 -3.50
N ASP A 293 -2.48 -14.95 -4.57
CA ASP A 293 -2.32 -16.04 -5.51
C ASP A 293 -2.81 -15.60 -6.89
N PHE A 294 -1.89 -15.43 -7.82
CA PHE A 294 -2.17 -14.99 -9.19
C PHE A 294 -1.87 -16.13 -10.16
N GLY A 295 -2.83 -16.55 -10.97
CA GLY A 295 -2.63 -17.67 -11.89
C GLY A 295 -3.83 -17.96 -12.78
N ASN A 296 -3.87 -19.14 -13.39
CA ASN A 296 -4.96 -19.61 -14.26
C ASN A 296 -5.76 -20.77 -13.67
N GLY A 297 -5.63 -20.98 -12.37
CA GLY A 297 -6.17 -22.15 -11.66
C GLY A 297 -5.07 -22.79 -10.83
N ALA A 298 -5.41 -23.85 -10.11
CA ALA A 298 -4.46 -24.51 -9.23
C ALA A 298 -3.35 -25.20 -10.00
N GLY A 299 -2.12 -24.75 -9.75
CA GLY A 299 -0.89 -25.28 -10.34
C GLY A 299 -0.67 -24.82 -11.77
N HIS A 300 -1.46 -23.87 -12.29
CA HIS A 300 -1.40 -23.37 -13.66
C HIS A 300 -0.87 -21.93 -13.70
N GLY A 301 0.44 -21.77 -13.88
CA GLY A 301 1.07 -20.45 -14.03
C GLY A 301 0.94 -19.56 -12.79
N ASN A 302 0.86 -20.16 -11.60
CA ASN A 302 0.67 -19.46 -10.34
C ASN A 302 1.93 -18.74 -9.86
N VAL A 303 1.73 -17.56 -9.30
CA VAL A 303 2.67 -16.88 -8.41
C VAL A 303 1.92 -16.57 -7.13
N PHE A 304 2.37 -17.13 -6.01
CA PHE A 304 1.67 -16.95 -4.75
C PHE A 304 2.63 -16.79 -3.57
N LEU A 305 2.13 -16.11 -2.55
CA LEU A 305 2.74 -16.00 -1.24
C LEU A 305 1.71 -16.44 -0.18
N GLY A 306 2.10 -17.35 0.69
CA GLY A 306 1.22 -17.87 1.73
C GLY A 306 1.97 -18.56 2.85
N ILE A 307 1.22 -19.25 3.70
CA ILE A 307 1.77 -20.11 4.75
C ILE A 307 1.59 -21.59 4.41
N GLU A 308 2.39 -22.44 5.03
CA GLU A 308 2.26 -23.89 4.92
C GLU A 308 1.45 -24.45 6.10
N GLY A 309 0.41 -25.23 5.82
CA GLY A 309 -0.43 -25.87 6.83
C GLY A 309 -1.16 -24.87 7.75
N LYS A 310 -1.49 -25.30 8.98
CA LYS A 310 -2.14 -24.49 10.03
C LYS A 310 -1.14 -23.87 11.02
N GLY A 311 0.08 -23.61 10.56
CA GLY A 311 1.21 -23.23 11.40
C GLY A 311 1.96 -24.41 12.02
N ASN A 312 3.13 -24.10 12.58
CA ASN A 312 4.05 -25.08 13.17
C ASN A 312 3.61 -25.43 14.61
N PRO A 313 3.50 -26.72 14.95
CA PRO A 313 3.20 -27.14 16.31
C PRO A 313 4.32 -26.75 17.27
N THR A 314 3.98 -26.20 18.45
CA THR A 314 4.95 -25.75 19.46
C THR A 314 5.57 -26.88 20.28
N THR A 315 5.02 -28.10 20.21
CA THR A 315 5.58 -29.28 20.88
C THR A 315 6.48 -30.06 19.95
N GLN A 316 7.77 -30.16 20.32
CA GLN A 316 8.65 -31.24 19.89
C GLN A 316 8.03 -32.58 20.33
N GLU A 317 7.14 -33.14 19.54
CA GLU A 317 6.88 -34.57 19.59
C GLU A 317 7.90 -35.24 18.66
N THR A 318 8.96 -35.74 19.28
CA THR A 318 9.70 -36.89 18.77
C THR A 318 8.70 -38.01 18.46
N THR A 319 8.75 -38.49 17.22
CA THR A 319 8.22 -39.77 16.74
C THR A 319 6.71 -40.00 16.87
N SER A 320 5.99 -39.66 15.81
CA SER A 320 5.12 -40.65 15.17
C SER A 320 5.21 -40.44 13.67
N ALA A 321 5.63 -41.48 12.95
CA ALA A 321 5.57 -41.52 11.51
C ALA A 321 4.19 -41.03 11.04
N ASP A 322 4.18 -40.11 10.07
CA ASP A 322 2.98 -39.74 9.34
C ASP A 322 2.21 -41.03 8.98
N PRO A 323 0.96 -41.18 9.41
CA PRO A 323 0.15 -42.28 8.93
C PRO A 323 -0.15 -42.02 7.45
N ILE A 324 0.68 -42.64 6.60
CA ILE A 324 0.47 -43.05 5.21
C ILE A 324 -0.79 -42.42 4.58
N GLY A 325 -0.60 -41.34 3.81
CA GLY A 325 -1.72 -40.62 3.18
C GLY A 325 -1.39 -39.46 2.23
N ARG A 326 -0.30 -39.53 1.47
CA ARG A 326 -0.04 -38.81 0.20
C ARG A 326 -0.40 -37.31 0.14
N GLN A 327 0.42 -36.46 0.76
CA GLN A 327 0.94 -35.26 0.07
C GLN A 327 2.46 -35.36 0.04
N PRO A 328 3.10 -34.93 -1.06
CA PRO A 328 4.47 -35.32 -1.27
C PRO A 328 5.41 -34.63 -0.28
N THR A 329 6.11 -35.46 0.50
CA THR A 329 6.99 -35.03 1.59
C THR A 329 8.40 -34.73 1.06
N GLU A 330 9.30 -34.20 1.88
CA GLU A 330 10.70 -33.88 1.47
C GLU A 330 11.50 -35.10 0.95
N PHE A 331 10.97 -36.30 1.15
CA PHE A 331 11.54 -37.55 0.64
C PHE A 331 11.12 -37.86 -0.80
N GLU A 332 10.12 -37.17 -1.36
CA GLU A 332 9.77 -37.28 -2.77
C GLU A 332 10.67 -36.36 -3.63
N PRO A 333 11.30 -36.88 -4.70
CA PRO A 333 12.15 -36.10 -5.61
C PRO A 333 11.44 -34.89 -6.22
N VAL A 334 10.11 -34.95 -6.33
CA VAL A 334 9.23 -33.88 -6.85
C VAL A 334 8.97 -32.78 -5.82
N CYS A 335 9.14 -33.07 -4.53
CA CYS A 335 8.91 -32.14 -3.40
C CYS A 335 10.15 -31.76 -2.61
N SER A 336 11.32 -32.12 -3.13
CA SER A 336 12.63 -31.65 -2.69
C SER A 336 12.69 -30.11 -2.61
N ARG A 337 13.41 -29.62 -1.59
CA ARG A 337 13.73 -28.19 -1.37
C ARG A 337 14.54 -27.56 -2.50
N THR A 338 15.17 -28.38 -3.33
CA THR A 338 15.94 -28.00 -4.50
C THR A 338 15.12 -28.29 -5.74
N ALA A 339 14.92 -27.28 -6.60
CA ALA A 339 14.42 -27.50 -7.94
C ALA A 339 15.30 -28.56 -8.64
N PRO A 340 14.71 -29.55 -9.33
CA PRO A 340 15.51 -30.53 -10.05
C PRO A 340 16.38 -29.80 -11.08
N ARG A 341 17.67 -30.12 -11.11
CA ARG A 341 18.63 -29.52 -12.04
C ARG A 341 18.13 -29.75 -13.47
N GLU A 342 18.02 -28.68 -14.26
CA GLU A 342 17.66 -28.80 -15.68
C GLU A 342 18.71 -29.68 -16.37
N VAL A 343 18.28 -30.87 -16.79
CA VAL A 343 19.08 -31.83 -17.55
C VAL A 343 18.42 -32.04 -18.90
N SER A 344 19.21 -32.38 -19.92
CA SER A 344 18.64 -32.63 -21.25
C SER A 344 17.62 -33.78 -21.18
N PRO A 345 16.62 -33.83 -22.09
CA PRO A 345 15.62 -34.90 -22.10
C PRO A 345 16.23 -36.31 -22.10
N GLN A 346 17.38 -36.48 -22.77
CA GLN A 346 18.09 -37.77 -22.80
C GLN A 346 18.69 -38.15 -21.44
N VAL A 347 19.16 -37.18 -20.66
CA VAL A 347 19.72 -37.41 -19.32
C VAL A 347 18.59 -37.62 -18.30
N TYR A 348 17.49 -36.87 -18.43
CA TYR A 348 16.30 -37.02 -17.60
C TYR A 348 15.67 -38.41 -17.74
N MET A 349 15.55 -38.90 -18.98
CA MET A 349 15.06 -40.26 -19.26
C MET A 349 15.95 -41.34 -18.62
N LYS A 350 17.27 -41.17 -18.59
CA LYS A 350 18.18 -42.16 -17.98
C LYS A 350 18.15 -42.17 -16.45
N GLN A 351 17.78 -41.07 -15.81
CA GLN A 351 17.90 -40.89 -14.35
C GLN A 351 16.56 -40.97 -13.60
N THR A 352 15.44 -41.16 -14.30
CA THR A 352 14.10 -41.22 -13.71
C THR A 352 13.43 -42.57 -13.94
N ALA A 353 12.25 -42.77 -13.36
CA ALA A 353 11.39 -43.94 -13.60
C ALA A 353 10.96 -44.10 -15.08
N ALA A 354 11.25 -43.12 -15.94
CA ALA A 354 11.08 -43.20 -17.39
C ALA A 354 12.26 -43.88 -18.11
N ASN A 355 13.25 -44.42 -17.38
CA ASN A 355 14.36 -45.15 -17.97
C ASN A 355 13.91 -46.51 -18.50
N VAL A 356 13.75 -46.59 -19.82
CA VAL A 356 13.33 -47.80 -20.55
C VAL A 356 14.35 -48.94 -20.48
N GLU A 357 15.61 -48.67 -20.08
CA GLU A 357 16.66 -49.69 -19.95
C GLU A 357 16.65 -50.41 -18.59
N LEU A 358 15.94 -49.88 -17.58
CA LEU A 358 15.78 -50.48 -16.25
C LEU A 358 14.29 -50.70 -15.96
N TYR A 359 13.68 -51.70 -16.59
CA TYR A 359 12.30 -52.12 -16.30
C TYR A 359 12.29 -53.34 -15.36
N GLU A 360 12.08 -53.10 -14.06
CA GLU A 360 11.66 -54.15 -13.13
C GLU A 360 10.15 -54.00 -12.88
N CYS A 361 9.39 -55.04 -13.23
CA CYS A 361 7.96 -55.12 -13.01
C CYS A 361 7.71 -55.40 -11.52
N PRO A 362 7.09 -54.51 -10.72
CA PRO A 362 6.74 -54.87 -9.35
C PRO A 362 5.59 -55.87 -9.44
N GLY A 363 5.85 -57.12 -9.05
CA GLY A 363 4.83 -58.16 -8.96
C GLY A 363 3.69 -57.76 -8.01
N PRO A 364 2.50 -58.35 -8.14
CA PRO A 364 1.37 -58.02 -7.28
C PRO A 364 1.67 -58.48 -5.84
N GLU A 365 1.81 -57.54 -4.91
CA GLU A 365 1.82 -57.85 -3.48
C GLU A 365 0.41 -58.25 -2.99
N PRO A 366 0.29 -59.27 -2.11
CA PRO A 366 -1.00 -59.66 -1.56
C PRO A 366 -1.50 -58.62 -0.54
N ILE A 367 -2.74 -58.16 -0.74
CA ILE A 367 -3.44 -57.29 0.20
C ILE A 367 -3.87 -58.13 1.40
N ASP A 368 -3.17 -58.00 2.52
CA ASP A 368 -3.65 -58.53 3.80
C ASP A 368 -4.62 -57.51 4.43
N ARG A 369 -5.92 -57.79 4.30
CA ARG A 369 -7.00 -57.00 4.92
C ARG A 369 -7.27 -57.51 6.33
N MET A 370 -6.61 -56.96 7.34
CA MET A 370 -7.16 -56.86 8.70
C MET A 370 -6.60 -55.61 9.39
N VAL A 371 -7.42 -54.57 9.51
CA VAL A 371 -7.20 -53.50 10.49
C VAL A 371 -8.44 -53.51 11.39
N ASP A 372 -8.22 -53.91 12.65
CA ASP A 372 -9.21 -53.86 13.71
C ASP A 372 -9.68 -52.43 13.95
N ASN A 373 -11.00 -52.25 13.87
CA ASN A 373 -11.68 -51.01 14.23
C ASN A 373 -11.72 -50.86 15.75
N THR A 374 -10.66 -50.33 16.33
CA THR A 374 -10.72 -49.69 17.65
C THR A 374 -10.20 -48.27 17.55
N ALA A 375 -11.05 -47.38 17.02
CA ALA A 375 -10.89 -45.95 17.13
C ALA A 375 -11.06 -45.54 18.60
N THR A 376 -9.96 -45.59 19.34
CA THR A 376 -9.85 -44.87 20.61
C THR A 376 -9.98 -43.39 20.27
N LYS A 377 -11.06 -42.75 20.72
CA LYS A 377 -11.27 -41.29 20.57
C LYS A 377 -10.11 -40.57 21.26
N SER A 378 -9.05 -40.27 20.51
CA SER A 378 -7.98 -39.39 20.95
C SER A 378 -8.60 -38.02 21.16
N ARG A 379 -8.62 -37.60 22.41
CA ARG A 379 -9.08 -36.30 22.86
C ARG A 379 -8.17 -35.25 22.19
N THR A 380 -8.72 -34.50 21.25
CA THR A 380 -8.03 -33.41 20.54
C THR A 380 -7.45 -32.45 21.58
N LYS A 381 -6.13 -32.50 21.80
CA LYS A 381 -5.42 -31.43 22.47
C LYS A 381 -5.32 -30.28 21.48
N THR A 382 -5.80 -29.11 21.88
CA THR A 382 -5.66 -27.87 21.12
C THR A 382 -4.17 -27.55 21.02
N VAL A 383 -3.56 -27.88 19.88
CA VAL A 383 -2.19 -27.47 19.56
C VAL A 383 -2.23 -25.97 19.30
N THR A 384 -1.61 -25.18 20.15
CA THR A 384 -1.45 -23.74 19.94
C THR A 384 -0.27 -23.51 18.99
N THR A 385 -0.54 -23.36 17.70
CA THR A 385 0.49 -22.99 16.71
C THR A 385 0.77 -21.49 16.87
N THR A 386 1.99 -21.12 17.25
CA THR A 386 2.35 -19.71 17.45
C THR A 386 3.05 -19.11 16.24
N ARG A 387 3.70 -19.95 15.41
CA ARG A 387 4.47 -19.53 14.25
C ARG A 387 4.11 -20.36 13.02
N ALA A 388 4.39 -19.85 11.82
CA ALA A 388 4.19 -20.57 10.57
C ALA A 388 5.37 -20.39 9.61
N ASN A 389 5.56 -21.38 8.74
CA ASN A 389 6.49 -21.27 7.63
C ASN A 389 5.87 -20.39 6.53
N LEU A 390 6.65 -19.46 6.00
CA LEU A 390 6.28 -18.67 4.84
C LEU A 390 6.69 -19.40 3.57
N LEU A 391 5.80 -19.42 2.59
CA LEU A 391 5.97 -20.08 1.31
C LEU A 391 5.76 -19.09 0.16
N PHE A 392 6.73 -19.01 -0.74
CA PHE A 392 6.61 -18.30 -2.02
C PHE A 392 6.91 -19.27 -3.15
N GLU A 393 6.01 -19.39 -4.12
CA GLU A 393 6.21 -20.28 -5.26
C GLU A 393 5.93 -19.59 -6.59
N ILE A 394 6.65 -20.05 -7.61
CA ILE A 394 6.42 -19.71 -9.01
C ILE A 394 6.21 -21.00 -9.78
N TRP A 395 5.07 -21.05 -10.46
CA TRP A 395 4.65 -22.10 -11.36
C TRP A 395 4.63 -21.57 -12.78
N ASP A 396 4.95 -22.43 -13.72
CA ASP A 396 4.84 -22.17 -15.15
C ASP A 396 4.16 -23.36 -15.80
N SER A 397 3.04 -23.09 -16.48
CA SER A 397 2.09 -24.14 -16.88
C SER A 397 1.81 -25.00 -15.64
N GLU A 398 2.00 -26.32 -15.70
CA GLU A 398 1.79 -27.25 -14.58
C GLU A 398 3.06 -27.55 -13.76
N GLN A 399 4.19 -26.89 -14.07
CA GLN A 399 5.47 -27.18 -13.43
C GLN A 399 5.81 -26.11 -12.39
N ARG A 400 6.06 -26.53 -11.15
CA ARG A 400 6.68 -25.68 -10.14
C ARG A 400 8.14 -25.40 -10.53
N LYS A 401 8.45 -24.13 -10.78
CA LYS A 401 9.80 -23.66 -11.16
C LYS A 401 10.62 -23.21 -9.96
N MET A 402 9.98 -22.60 -8.97
CA MET A 402 10.65 -22.10 -7.78
C MET A 402 9.79 -22.28 -6.54
N ARG A 403 10.45 -22.61 -5.42
CA ARG A 403 9.85 -22.73 -4.09
C ARG A 403 10.80 -22.14 -3.06
N LEU A 404 10.39 -21.07 -2.40
CA LEU A 404 11.10 -20.49 -1.26
C LEU A 404 10.30 -20.82 0.00
N ARG A 405 10.92 -21.54 0.93
CA ARG A 405 10.32 -21.92 2.22
C ARG A 405 11.15 -21.34 3.35
N ILE A 406 10.56 -20.44 4.13
CA ILE A 406 11.22 -19.77 5.26
C ILE A 406 10.57 -20.29 6.54
N LEU A 407 11.38 -20.95 7.37
CA LEU A 407 10.89 -21.58 8.59
C LEU A 407 10.56 -20.55 9.68
N ASP A 408 9.46 -20.77 10.40
CA ASP A 408 9.07 -19.97 11.58
C ASP A 408 9.08 -18.44 11.35
N ALA A 409 8.75 -18.02 10.12
CA ALA A 409 8.92 -16.66 9.64
C ALA A 409 7.90 -15.68 10.23
N VAL A 410 6.66 -16.11 10.41
CA VAL A 410 5.55 -15.25 10.86
C VAL A 410 4.92 -15.79 12.14
N GLN A 411 4.40 -14.88 12.98
CA GLN A 411 3.76 -15.18 14.25
C GLN A 411 2.28 -14.74 14.24
N GLU A 412 1.41 -15.56 14.83
CA GLU A 412 -0.01 -15.21 14.98
C GLU A 412 -0.18 -13.97 15.88
N GLY A 413 -1.09 -13.08 15.50
CA GLY A 413 -1.44 -11.86 16.22
C GLY A 413 -0.42 -10.73 16.13
N LYS A 414 0.71 -10.92 15.44
CA LYS A 414 1.76 -9.90 15.25
C LYS A 414 1.78 -9.39 13.81
N TRP A 415 1.97 -8.08 13.65
CA TRP A 415 2.29 -7.49 12.35
C TRP A 415 3.70 -7.87 11.92
N HIS A 416 3.83 -8.36 10.70
CA HIS A 416 5.09 -8.62 10.03
C HIS A 416 5.16 -7.88 8.71
N HIS A 417 6.28 -7.23 8.43
CA HIS A 417 6.58 -6.72 7.11
C HIS A 417 7.31 -7.79 6.30
N ILE A 418 6.73 -8.21 5.19
CA ILE A 418 7.30 -9.20 4.29
C ILE A 418 7.71 -8.50 3.01
N MET A 419 8.97 -8.66 2.63
CA MET A 419 9.48 -8.14 1.37
C MET A 419 10.30 -9.22 0.65
N LEU A 420 9.95 -9.46 -0.61
CA LEU A 420 10.67 -10.35 -1.52
C LEU A 420 11.15 -9.49 -2.69
N SER A 421 12.41 -9.62 -3.08
CA SER A 421 12.97 -8.87 -4.21
C SER A 421 14.04 -9.67 -4.90
N THR A 422 14.20 -9.45 -6.20
CA THR A 422 15.44 -9.82 -6.88
C THR A 422 16.57 -8.86 -6.50
N LEU A 423 17.83 -9.28 -6.61
CA LEU A 423 19.01 -8.41 -6.45
C LEU A 423 19.50 -7.83 -7.78
N ASP A 424 19.17 -8.50 -8.88
CA ASP A 424 19.66 -8.19 -10.21
C ASP A 424 18.52 -8.25 -11.25
N ALA A 425 18.83 -7.80 -12.47
CA ALA A 425 17.94 -7.83 -13.62
C ALA A 425 18.12 -9.09 -14.48
N ALA A 426 18.91 -10.08 -14.04
CA ALA A 426 19.22 -11.26 -14.83
C ALA A 426 17.98 -12.10 -15.11
N PHE A 427 18.08 -12.95 -16.14
CA PHE A 427 17.02 -13.90 -16.50
C PHE A 427 16.78 -14.97 -15.42
N ARG A 428 17.84 -15.34 -14.68
CA ARG A 428 17.80 -16.18 -13.48
C ARG A 428 18.30 -15.34 -12.31
N PRO A 429 17.44 -14.50 -11.70
CA PRO A 429 17.89 -13.55 -10.72
C PRO A 429 18.08 -14.19 -9.34
N THR A 430 18.92 -13.56 -8.51
CA THR A 430 18.99 -13.92 -7.09
C THR A 430 17.82 -13.32 -6.34
N TRP A 431 16.99 -14.14 -5.70
CA TRP A 431 15.90 -13.70 -4.82
C TRP A 431 16.37 -13.56 -3.39
N VAL A 432 15.93 -12.50 -2.72
CA VAL A 432 16.16 -12.23 -1.30
C VAL A 432 14.83 -12.00 -0.59
N VAL A 433 14.71 -12.52 0.62
CA VAL A 433 13.53 -12.37 1.47
C VAL A 433 13.91 -11.65 2.75
N TYR A 434 13.16 -10.61 3.06
CA TYR A 434 13.28 -9.82 4.27
C TYR A 434 11.99 -9.94 5.08
N ILE A 435 12.15 -10.17 6.38
CA ILE A 435 11.06 -10.16 7.36
C ILE A 435 11.39 -9.10 8.40
N ASP A 436 10.50 -8.15 8.61
CA ASP A 436 10.66 -7.03 9.55
C ASP A 436 11.94 -6.20 9.31
N GLY A 437 12.41 -6.16 8.06
CA GLY A 437 13.63 -5.46 7.64
C GLY A 437 14.91 -6.30 7.76
N LEU A 438 14.84 -7.52 8.29
CA LEU A 438 15.98 -8.44 8.41
C LEU A 438 15.99 -9.41 7.24
N LYS A 439 17.14 -9.55 6.57
CA LYS A 439 17.32 -10.56 5.51
C LYS A 439 17.34 -11.95 6.12
N VAL A 440 16.36 -12.78 5.77
CA VAL A 440 16.19 -14.14 6.33
C VAL A 440 16.55 -15.24 5.34
N PHE A 441 16.45 -14.99 4.04
CA PHE A 441 16.67 -16.01 3.02
C PHE A 441 17.25 -15.43 1.74
N THR A 442 18.00 -16.25 1.00
CA THR A 442 18.57 -15.91 -0.31
C THR A 442 18.55 -17.15 -1.20
N GLN A 443 18.03 -17.01 -2.41
CA GLN A 443 18.02 -18.04 -3.45
C GLN A 443 18.77 -17.53 -4.67
N VAL A 444 19.91 -18.14 -4.98
CA VAL A 444 20.66 -17.87 -6.20
C VAL A 444 20.00 -18.61 -7.37
N ASP A 445 20.11 -18.07 -8.58
CA ASP A 445 19.57 -18.65 -9.82
C ASP A 445 18.06 -18.96 -9.75
N GLY A 446 17.28 -18.05 -9.16
CA GLY A 446 15.83 -18.19 -9.09
C GLY A 446 15.13 -18.00 -10.43
N HIS A 447 13.82 -18.17 -10.44
CA HIS A 447 12.98 -17.97 -11.61
C HIS A 447 12.17 -16.68 -11.50
N LEU A 448 11.87 -16.06 -12.64
CA LEU A 448 10.78 -15.10 -12.78
C LEU A 448 9.53 -15.81 -13.28
N PRO A 449 8.33 -15.26 -13.02
CA PRO A 449 7.12 -15.77 -13.64
C PRO A 449 7.22 -15.72 -15.17
N GLN A 450 6.68 -16.73 -15.84
CA GLN A 450 6.71 -16.80 -17.31
C GLN A 450 5.33 -16.64 -17.95
N THR A 451 4.27 -16.74 -17.13
CA THR A 451 2.89 -16.59 -17.58
C THR A 451 2.59 -15.11 -17.84
N ALA A 452 2.19 -14.80 -19.07
CA ALA A 452 1.82 -13.44 -19.47
C ALA A 452 0.38 -13.09 -19.07
N LEU A 453 -0.57 -14.00 -19.32
CA LEU A 453 -1.98 -13.80 -19.03
C LEU A 453 -2.40 -14.63 -17.82
N THR A 454 -3.01 -13.99 -16.83
CA THR A 454 -3.61 -14.68 -15.67
C THR A 454 -5.01 -14.20 -15.39
N THR A 455 -5.89 -15.15 -15.08
CA THR A 455 -7.34 -14.91 -14.93
C THR A 455 -7.81 -14.99 -13.49
N ASN A 456 -7.16 -15.80 -12.66
CA ASN A 456 -7.54 -16.06 -11.28
C ASN A 456 -6.56 -15.37 -10.32
N ASN A 457 -6.78 -14.07 -10.12
CA ASN A 457 -5.89 -13.19 -9.38
C ASN A 457 -6.50 -12.76 -8.05
N TYR A 458 -6.14 -13.46 -6.98
CA TYR A 458 -6.77 -13.32 -5.68
C TYR A 458 -5.83 -12.75 -4.62
N ILE A 459 -6.42 -12.00 -3.69
CA ILE A 459 -5.84 -11.63 -2.39
C ILE A 459 -6.71 -12.28 -1.32
N GLY A 460 -6.09 -13.07 -0.45
CA GLY A 460 -6.73 -13.77 0.65
C GLY A 460 -7.45 -15.09 0.29
N LYS A 461 -7.32 -15.57 -0.95
CA LYS A 461 -7.90 -16.83 -1.42
C LYS A 461 -6.88 -17.62 -2.26
N SER A 462 -6.87 -18.95 -2.09
CA SER A 462 -6.04 -19.88 -2.85
C SER A 462 -6.76 -20.37 -4.12
N ASN A 463 -6.00 -20.52 -5.21
CA ASN A 463 -6.47 -21.16 -6.44
C ASN A 463 -6.74 -22.66 -6.27
N TRP A 464 -6.28 -23.28 -5.19
CA TRP A 464 -6.47 -24.69 -4.84
C TRP A 464 -7.68 -24.96 -3.93
N GLU A 465 -8.41 -23.92 -3.49
CA GLU A 465 -9.55 -24.05 -2.57
C GLU A 465 -10.64 -25.03 -3.06
N GLN A 466 -10.86 -25.10 -4.37
CA GLN A 466 -11.87 -25.98 -4.97
C GLN A 466 -11.37 -27.38 -5.30
N GLN A 467 -10.06 -27.57 -5.43
CA GLN A 467 -9.46 -28.87 -5.77
C GLN A 467 -9.12 -29.69 -4.54
N THR A 468 -8.81 -29.03 -3.43
CA THR A 468 -8.47 -29.68 -2.16
C THR A 468 -9.74 -29.95 -1.35
N THR A 469 -9.84 -31.14 -0.76
CA THR A 469 -11.04 -31.57 -0.02
C THR A 469 -10.70 -32.13 1.36
N GLY A 470 -11.70 -32.12 2.25
CA GLY A 470 -11.55 -32.64 3.61
C GLY A 470 -10.54 -31.84 4.44
N GLN A 471 -9.67 -32.55 5.16
CA GLN A 471 -8.67 -31.96 6.05
C GLN A 471 -7.55 -31.20 5.32
N TYR A 472 -7.38 -31.43 4.03
CA TYR A 472 -6.35 -30.79 3.20
C TYR A 472 -6.89 -29.58 2.45
N LYS A 473 -8.17 -29.24 2.63
CA LYS A 473 -8.78 -28.10 1.96
C LYS A 473 -8.02 -26.82 2.32
N ASP A 474 -7.62 -26.08 1.29
CA ASP A 474 -7.05 -24.76 1.48
C ASP A 474 -8.12 -23.83 2.04
N GLU A 475 -7.76 -23.14 3.11
CA GLU A 475 -8.62 -22.22 3.84
C GLU A 475 -8.18 -20.77 3.54
N ARG A 476 -9.14 -19.85 3.55
CA ARG A 476 -8.87 -18.45 3.23
C ARG A 476 -8.03 -17.76 4.29
N PHE A 477 -7.32 -16.71 3.87
CA PHE A 477 -6.57 -15.85 4.76
C PHE A 477 -7.46 -15.24 5.83
N ARG A 478 -7.00 -15.25 7.09
CA ARG A 478 -7.66 -14.62 8.23
C ARG A 478 -6.71 -13.67 8.91
N GLY A 479 -6.99 -12.38 8.78
CA GLY A 479 -6.11 -11.37 9.34
C GLY A 479 -6.31 -10.00 8.73
N SER A 480 -5.25 -9.20 8.82
CA SER A 480 -5.20 -7.84 8.31
C SER A 480 -4.05 -7.67 7.33
N LEU A 481 -4.28 -6.90 6.27
CA LEU A 481 -3.29 -6.52 5.27
C LEU A 481 -3.11 -5.01 5.23
N PHE A 482 -1.89 -4.54 5.00
CA PHE A 482 -1.59 -3.12 4.88
C PHE A 482 -0.44 -2.90 3.90
N ASP A 483 -0.48 -1.81 3.13
CA ASP A 483 0.61 -1.36 2.26
C ASP A 483 1.17 -2.44 1.31
N MET A 484 0.29 -3.00 0.49
CA MET A 484 0.63 -4.07 -0.45
C MET A 484 1.13 -3.47 -1.76
N ARG A 485 2.37 -3.78 -2.14
CA ARG A 485 3.09 -3.20 -3.28
C ARG A 485 3.71 -4.26 -4.17
N PHE A 486 3.65 -4.03 -5.47
CA PHE A 486 4.27 -4.84 -6.51
C PHE A 486 5.16 -3.97 -7.38
N TYR A 487 6.34 -4.47 -7.74
CA TYR A 487 7.34 -3.70 -8.49
C TYR A 487 7.90 -4.49 -9.68
N ARG A 488 8.08 -3.79 -10.81
CA ARG A 488 8.83 -4.25 -11.99
C ARG A 488 10.34 -4.20 -11.79
N VAL A 489 10.78 -3.49 -10.76
CA VAL A 489 12.20 -3.26 -10.45
C VAL A 489 12.60 -3.93 -9.13
N PRO A 490 13.88 -4.33 -8.99
CA PRO A 490 14.46 -4.70 -7.70
C PRO A 490 14.31 -3.58 -6.67
N MET A 491 13.89 -3.91 -5.46
CA MET A 491 13.86 -2.97 -4.35
C MET A 491 15.20 -2.97 -3.61
N SER A 492 15.82 -1.79 -3.50
CA SER A 492 17.03 -1.62 -2.70
C SER A 492 16.75 -1.69 -1.20
N GLU A 493 17.77 -2.04 -0.41
CA GLU A 493 17.67 -2.08 1.05
C GLU A 493 17.27 -0.72 1.65
N ALA A 494 17.74 0.38 1.06
CA ALA A 494 17.34 1.72 1.47
C ALA A 494 15.84 1.96 1.25
N LYS A 495 15.28 1.50 0.11
CA LYS A 495 13.85 1.61 -0.20
C LYS A 495 13.03 0.76 0.77
N LEU A 496 13.49 -0.46 1.04
CA LEU A 496 12.92 -1.35 2.07
C LEU A 496 12.83 -0.66 3.43
N MET A 497 13.92 -0.07 3.92
CA MET A 497 13.94 0.55 5.25
C MET A 497 13.00 1.76 5.33
N LYS A 498 12.87 2.55 4.26
CA LYS A 498 11.88 3.63 4.21
C LYS A 498 10.44 3.12 4.16
N THR A 499 10.15 2.08 3.39
CA THR A 499 8.83 1.43 3.38
C THR A 499 8.47 0.86 4.76
N LEU A 500 9.43 0.23 5.44
CA LEU A 500 9.26 -0.28 6.79
C LEU A 500 8.97 0.85 7.80
N GLU A 501 9.73 1.94 7.76
CA GLU A 501 9.49 3.09 8.65
C GLU A 501 8.13 3.74 8.40
N TRP A 502 7.75 3.89 7.13
CA TRP A 502 6.45 4.42 6.72
C TRP A 502 5.30 3.60 7.31
N GLY A 503 5.36 2.27 7.16
CA GLY A 503 4.31 1.40 7.67
C GLY A 503 4.28 1.28 9.20
N LYS A 504 5.44 1.22 9.87
CA LYS A 504 5.51 1.23 11.35
C LYS A 504 4.83 2.48 11.93
N THR A 505 5.01 3.63 11.28
CA THR A 505 4.42 4.90 11.72
C THR A 505 2.89 4.86 11.63
N LEU A 506 2.34 4.36 10.53
CA LEU A 506 0.90 4.31 10.29
C LEU A 506 0.18 3.20 11.07
N LEU A 507 0.84 2.06 11.29
CA LEU A 507 0.32 0.97 12.14
C LEU A 507 0.56 1.21 13.64
N ASN A 508 1.16 2.34 14.02
CA ASN A 508 1.52 2.66 15.40
C ASN A 508 2.35 1.57 16.10
N LEU A 509 3.29 0.98 15.35
CA LEU A 509 4.21 -0.02 15.88
C LEU A 509 5.45 0.66 16.48
N PRO A 510 6.04 0.10 17.55
CA PRO A 510 7.24 0.65 18.14
C PRO A 510 8.39 0.66 17.11
N LYS A 511 9.16 1.75 17.08
CA LYS A 511 10.46 1.75 16.40
C LYS A 511 11.37 0.81 17.19
N GLU A 512 11.71 -0.35 16.61
CA GLU A 512 12.70 -1.25 17.22
C GLU A 512 14.01 -0.48 17.41
N SER A 513 14.52 -0.47 18.64
CA SER A 513 15.87 0.00 18.92
C SER A 513 16.80 -0.82 18.05
N THR A 514 17.55 -0.15 17.18
CA THR A 514 18.61 -0.77 16.37
C THR A 514 19.50 -1.56 17.33
N VAL A 515 19.34 -2.89 17.34
CA VAL A 515 20.30 -3.75 18.03
C VAL A 515 21.57 -3.57 17.22
N GLN A 516 22.48 -2.76 17.76
CA GLN A 516 23.86 -2.74 17.31
C GLN A 516 24.32 -4.18 17.40
N THR A 517 24.46 -4.83 16.25
CA THR A 517 25.30 -6.01 16.10
C THR A 517 26.71 -5.54 16.46
N GLN A 518 27.03 -5.60 17.75
CA GLN A 518 28.41 -5.65 18.20
C GLN A 518 28.99 -6.90 17.55
N GLY A 519 29.79 -6.68 16.51
CA GLY A 519 30.65 -7.69 15.96
C GLY A 519 31.50 -8.27 17.09
N GLN A 520 31.34 -9.56 17.33
CA GLN A 520 32.31 -10.36 18.04
C GLN A 520 32.82 -11.44 17.09
N PHE A 521 34.05 -11.17 16.64
CA PHE A 521 35.10 -12.01 16.05
C PHE A 521 34.89 -12.63 14.67
#